data_AF-A0AAP4QDD0-F1
#
_entry.id   AF-A0AAP4QDD0-F1
#
_cell.length_a   1.000
_cell.length_b   1.000
_cell.length_c   1.000
_cell.angle_alpha   90.00
_cell.angle_beta   90.00
_cell.angle_gamma   90.00
#
_symmetry.space_group_name_H-M   'P 1'
#
loop_
_entity.id
_entity.type
_entity.pdbx_description
1 polymer ?
#
loop_
_entity_poly.entity_id
_entity_poly.type
_entity_poly.pdbx_seq_one_letter_code
_entity_poly.pdbx_strand_id
1 'polypeptide(L)'
;MATAKKKETTKEPINIDIKIATPKQALATRKLIMDMICRREIEQSDSRQLIYALQGASVEHRSMQEGEKLKIEREKVAIQERAVKVSEEMKLKLEKDNEQLEEEVSELREILKERDERGQRY
;
A
#
# COMPACT_ATOMS: atom_id res chain seq x y z
N MET A 1 -63.47 5.67 39.42
CA MET A 1 -62.27 6.40 38.93
C MET A 1 -61.06 5.47 39.06
N ALA A 2 -60.51 5.00 37.94
CA ALA A 2 -59.33 4.15 37.91
C ALA A 2 -58.10 5.02 37.54
N THR A 3 -57.19 5.23 38.47
CA THR A 3 -55.93 5.94 38.22
C THR A 3 -54.89 4.93 37.73
N ALA A 4 -54.58 5.00 36.43
CA ALA A 4 -53.52 4.21 35.83
C ALA A 4 -52.16 4.64 36.39
N LYS A 5 -51.45 3.73 37.07
CA LYS A 5 -50.06 3.92 37.50
C LYS A 5 -49.17 4.00 36.25
N LYS A 6 -48.59 5.17 35.97
CA LYS A 6 -47.51 5.34 35.00
C LYS A 6 -46.32 4.48 35.45
N LYS A 7 -45.96 3.47 34.67
CA LYS A 7 -44.67 2.77 34.81
C LYS A 7 -43.57 3.74 34.35
N GLU A 8 -42.71 4.15 35.27
CA GLU A 8 -41.44 4.78 34.95
C GLU A 8 -40.59 3.77 34.17
N THR A 9 -40.35 4.05 32.89
CA THR A 9 -39.39 3.30 32.08
C THR A 9 -38.00 3.82 32.41
N THR A 10 -37.39 3.28 33.47
CA THR A 10 -35.93 3.34 33.65
C THR A 10 -35.29 2.72 32.41
N LYS A 11 -34.80 3.57 31.50
CA LYS A 11 -34.03 3.13 30.34
C LYS A 11 -32.75 2.49 30.87
N GLU A 12 -32.60 1.19 30.66
CA GLU A 12 -31.37 0.49 31.01
C GLU A 12 -30.20 1.09 30.20
N PRO A 13 -29.01 1.27 30.81
CA PRO A 13 -27.85 1.77 30.09
C PRO A 13 -27.51 0.81 28.95
N ILE A 14 -27.48 1.32 27.71
CA ILE A 14 -27.01 0.55 26.57
C ILE A 14 -25.50 0.37 26.76
N ASN A 15 -25.10 -0.85 27.13
CA ASN A 15 -23.70 -1.19 27.30
C ASN A 15 -23.10 -1.47 25.91
N ILE A 16 -22.58 -0.42 25.26
CA ILE A 16 -21.90 -0.53 23.98
C ILE A 16 -20.44 -0.90 24.26
N ASP A 17 -20.05 -2.12 23.92
CA ASP A 17 -18.67 -2.60 24.06
C ASP A 17 -17.81 -2.02 22.93
N ILE A 18 -17.37 -0.77 23.10
CA ILE A 18 -16.52 -0.09 22.11
C ILE A 18 -15.09 -0.62 22.27
N LYS A 19 -14.69 -1.56 21.41
CA LYS A 19 -13.30 -2.03 21.28
C LYS A 19 -12.39 -0.95 20.69
N ILE A 20 -12.08 0.08 21.48
CA ILE A 20 -11.05 1.06 21.14
C ILE A 20 -9.71 0.48 21.57
N ALA A 21 -8.94 -0.06 20.63
CA ALA A 21 -7.54 -0.43 20.84
C ALA A 21 -6.70 0.86 20.98
N THR A 22 -6.91 1.59 22.07
CA THR A 22 -6.13 2.77 22.40
C THR A 22 -4.82 2.28 23.04
N PRO A 23 -3.64 2.63 22.51
CA PRO A 23 -2.37 2.21 23.10
C PRO A 23 -2.31 2.58 24.59
N LYS A 24 -1.81 1.67 25.45
CA LYS A 24 -1.77 1.87 26.92
C LYS A 24 -1.09 3.20 27.31
N GLN A 25 -0.07 3.62 26.57
CA GLN A 25 0.60 4.90 26.78
C GLN A 25 -0.32 6.10 26.53
N ALA A 26 -1.14 6.07 25.47
CA ALA A 26 -2.08 7.16 25.18
C ALA A 26 -3.15 7.30 26.28
N LEU A 27 -3.60 6.18 26.86
CA LEU A 27 -4.52 6.18 27.99
C LEU A 27 -3.86 6.75 29.26
N ALA A 28 -2.61 6.38 29.53
CA ALA A 28 -1.85 6.90 30.67
C ALA A 28 -1.63 8.42 30.57
N THR A 29 -1.24 8.90 29.39
CA THR A 29 -1.05 10.34 29.14
C THR A 29 -2.37 11.11 29.28
N ARG A 30 -3.48 10.56 28.78
CA ARG A 30 -4.80 11.19 28.92
C ARG A 30 -5.24 11.29 30.37
N LYS A 31 -4.98 10.27 31.18
CA LYS A 31 -5.26 10.28 32.62
C LYS A 31 -4.42 11.35 33.34
N LEU A 32 -3.13 11.41 33.06
CA LEU A 32 -2.22 12.41 33.64
C LEU A 32 -2.71 13.84 33.37
N ILE A 33 -3.06 14.14 32.12
CA ILE A 33 -3.56 15.47 31.74
C ILE A 33 -4.87 15.80 32.48
N MET A 34 -5.79 14.84 32.60
CA MET A 34 -7.02 15.04 33.35
C MET A 34 -6.76 15.29 34.84
N ASP A 35 -5.83 14.56 35.45
CA ASP A 35 -5.44 14.75 36.85
C ASP A 35 -4.88 16.16 37.08
N MET A 36 -4.06 16.67 36.15
CA MET A 36 -3.52 18.04 36.21
C MET A 36 -4.62 19.12 36.07
N ILE A 37 -5.62 18.90 35.20
CA ILE A 37 -6.78 19.80 35.07
C ILE A 37 -7.60 19.80 36.36
N CYS A 38 -7.86 18.62 36.95
CA CYS A 38 -8.58 18.51 38.22
C CYS A 38 -7.85 19.21 39.38
N ARG A 39 -6.51 19.18 39.37
CA ARG A 39 -5.66 19.91 40.33
C ARG A 39 -5.51 21.40 40.01
N ARG A 40 -6.08 21.89 38.89
CA ARG A 40 -5.94 23.25 38.36
C ARG A 40 -4.48 23.66 38.09
N GLU A 41 -3.63 22.68 37.82
CA GLU A 41 -2.25 22.92 37.39
C GLU A 41 -2.19 23.38 35.91
N ILE A 42 -3.24 23.07 35.15
CA ILE A 42 -3.44 23.50 33.76
C ILE A 42 -4.88 24.03 33.62
N GLU A 43 -5.06 25.15 32.93
CA GLU A 43 -6.39 25.61 32.56
C GLU A 43 -7.02 24.73 31.47
N GLN A 44 -8.33 24.49 31.60
CA GLN A 44 -9.06 23.67 30.64
C GLN A 44 -9.03 24.25 29.22
N SER A 45 -8.94 25.58 29.09
CA SER A 45 -8.73 26.34 27.83
C SER A 45 -7.44 25.91 27.13
N ASP A 46 -6.32 25.90 27.86
CA ASP A 46 -5.00 25.57 27.32
C ASP A 46 -4.93 24.11 26.87
N SER A 47 -5.53 23.20 27.65
CA SER A 47 -5.62 21.80 27.28
C SER A 47 -6.42 21.59 25.97
N ARG A 48 -7.51 22.33 25.78
CA ARG A 48 -8.30 22.27 24.53
C ARG A 48 -7.52 22.80 23.34
N GLN A 49 -6.78 23.90 23.50
CA GLN A 49 -5.93 24.46 22.44
C GLN A 49 -4.83 23.48 22.02
N LEU A 50 -4.17 22.83 23.00
CA LEU A 50 -3.16 21.82 22.74
C LEU A 50 -3.74 20.61 21.96
N ILE A 51 -4.91 20.11 22.38
CA ILE A 51 -5.57 19.00 21.68
C ILE A 51 -5.93 19.37 20.24
N TYR A 52 -6.43 20.59 20.03
CA TYR A 52 -6.75 21.08 18.68
C TYR A 52 -5.51 21.19 17.79
N ALA A 53 -4.41 21.73 18.31
CA ALA A 53 -3.13 21.78 17.60
C ALA A 53 -2.60 20.38 17.25
N LEU A 54 -2.69 19.42 18.18
CA LEU A 54 -2.29 18.03 17.96
C LEU A 54 -3.18 17.31 16.93
N GLN A 55 -4.48 17.64 16.85
CA GLN A 55 -5.36 17.14 15.79
C GLN A 55 -4.92 17.64 14.41
N GLY A 56 -4.58 18.94 14.28
CA GLY A 56 -4.05 19.51 13.04
C GLY A 56 -2.76 18.82 12.60
N ALA A 57 -1.78 18.71 13.52
CA ALA A 57 -0.50 18.03 13.26
C ALA A 57 -0.69 16.55 12.87
N SER A 58 -1.68 15.85 13.44
CA SER A 58 -1.99 14.46 13.09
C SER A 58 -2.54 14.31 11.67
N VAL A 59 -3.36 15.26 11.21
CA VAL A 59 -3.87 15.30 9.83
C VAL A 59 -2.75 15.57 8.85
N GLU A 60 -1.92 16.59 9.11
CA GLU A 60 -0.77 16.93 8.26
C GLU A 60 0.23 15.78 8.16
N HIS A 61 0.54 15.13 9.29
CA HIS A 61 1.43 13.98 9.32
C HIS A 61 0.86 12.79 8.52
N ARG A 62 -0.46 12.55 8.60
CA ARG A 62 -1.11 11.54 7.76
C ARG A 62 -1.02 11.88 6.28
N SER A 63 -1.29 13.13 5.90
CA SER A 63 -1.18 13.58 4.50
C SER A 63 0.25 13.47 3.97
N MET A 64 1.27 13.76 4.78
CA MET A 64 2.67 13.53 4.42
C MET A 64 2.96 12.05 4.19
N GLN A 65 2.53 11.17 5.10
CA GLN A 65 2.72 9.72 4.94
C GLN A 65 2.02 9.16 3.70
N GLU A 66 0.82 9.66 3.38
CA GLU A 66 0.10 9.31 2.15
C GLU A 66 0.83 9.82 0.90
N GLY A 67 1.36 11.04 0.94
CA GLY A 67 2.16 11.61 -0.13
C GLY A 67 3.44 10.82 -0.42
N GLU A 68 4.13 10.36 0.63
CA GLU A 68 5.32 9.50 0.47
C GLU A 68 4.97 8.12 -0.11
N LYS A 69 3.87 7.50 0.33
CA LYS A 69 3.40 6.24 -0.26
C LYS A 69 3.12 6.38 -1.75
N LEU A 70 2.43 7.45 -2.16
CA LEU A 70 2.16 7.75 -3.56
C LEU A 70 3.44 7.93 -4.39
N LYS A 71 4.48 8.56 -3.83
CA LYS A 71 5.78 8.69 -4.51
C LYS A 71 6.42 7.33 -4.75
N ILE A 72 6.45 6.47 -3.72
CA ILE A 72 7.01 5.12 -3.83
C ILE A 72 6.24 4.28 -4.87
N GLU A 73 4.91 4.38 -4.90
CA GLU A 73 4.09 3.66 -5.88
C GLU A 73 4.38 4.12 -7.31
N ARG A 74 4.51 5.44 -7.54
CA ARG A 74 4.87 5.98 -8.86
C ARG A 74 6.24 5.49 -9.32
N GLU A 75 7.23 5.46 -8.42
CA GLU A 75 8.56 4.95 -8.75
C GLU A 75 8.54 3.46 -9.09
N LYS A 76 7.75 2.65 -8.37
CA LYS A 76 7.56 1.22 -8.70
C LYS A 76 6.99 1.02 -10.10
N VAL A 77 5.97 1.79 -10.48
CA VAL A 77 5.38 1.72 -11.82
C VAL A 77 6.43 2.09 -12.88
N ALA A 78 7.19 3.17 -12.67
CA ALA A 78 8.23 3.59 -13.62
C ALA A 78 9.33 2.52 -13.80
N ILE A 79 9.69 1.80 -12.73
CA ILE A 79 10.65 0.67 -12.81
C ILE A 79 10.04 -0.49 -13.62
N GLN A 80 8.77 -0.82 -13.39
CA GLN A 80 8.08 -1.88 -14.12
C GLN A 80 7.99 -1.55 -15.62
N GLU A 81 7.64 -0.32 -15.98
CA GLU A 81 7.61 0.11 -17.38
C GLU A 81 8.98 0.00 -18.06
N ARG A 82 10.06 0.35 -17.35
CA ARG A 82 11.43 0.17 -17.86
C ARG A 82 11.77 -1.31 -18.05
N ALA A 83 11.39 -2.16 -17.11
CA ALA A 83 11.63 -3.60 -17.19
C ALA A 83 10.89 -4.22 -18.39
N VAL A 84 9.64 -3.81 -18.65
CA VAL A 84 8.87 -4.25 -19.82
C VAL A 84 9.56 -3.84 -21.11
N LYS A 85 9.98 -2.58 -21.24
CA LYS A 85 10.71 -2.11 -22.43
C LYS A 85 11.98 -2.91 -22.71
N VAL A 86 12.80 -3.13 -21.68
CA VAL A 86 14.04 -3.93 -21.83
C VAL A 86 13.72 -5.37 -22.23
N SER A 87 12.67 -5.96 -21.66
CA SER A 87 12.22 -7.31 -22.02
C SER A 87 11.76 -7.39 -23.48
N GLU A 88 11.00 -6.41 -23.96
CA GLU A 88 10.53 -6.34 -25.35
C GLU A 88 11.71 -6.14 -26.32
N GLU A 89 12.65 -5.26 -26.00
CA GLU A 89 13.87 -5.06 -26.79
C GLU A 89 14.74 -6.32 -26.86
N MET A 90 14.88 -7.04 -25.74
CA MET A 90 15.60 -8.32 -25.72
C MET A 90 14.87 -9.39 -26.54
N LYS A 91 13.54 -9.44 -26.48
CA LYS A 91 12.76 -10.40 -27.27
C LYS A 91 12.97 -10.18 -28.76
N LEU A 92 12.92 -8.93 -29.22
CA LEU A 92 13.17 -8.58 -30.63
C LEU A 92 14.58 -8.94 -31.08
N LYS A 93 15.59 -8.74 -30.23
CA LYS A 93 16.97 -9.17 -30.53
C LYS A 93 17.07 -10.68 -30.67
N LEU A 94 16.49 -11.44 -29.73
CA LEU A 94 16.50 -12.91 -29.78
C LEU A 94 15.72 -13.46 -30.98
N GLU A 95 14.60 -12.83 -31.36
CA GLU A 95 13.85 -13.20 -32.56
C GLU A 95 14.72 -13.02 -33.81
N LYS A 96 15.41 -11.89 -33.92
CA LYS A 96 16.33 -11.63 -35.04
C LYS A 96 17.51 -12.60 -35.08
N ASP A 97 18.12 -12.88 -33.93
CA ASP A 97 19.24 -13.82 -33.84
C ASP A 97 18.78 -15.25 -34.23
N ASN A 98 17.56 -15.64 -33.85
CA ASN A 98 16.99 -16.92 -34.27
C ASN A 98 16.72 -16.99 -35.78
N GLU A 99 16.16 -15.94 -36.38
CA GLU A 99 15.96 -15.88 -37.83
C GLU A 99 17.28 -16.06 -38.59
N GLN A 100 18.35 -15.38 -38.14
CA GLN A 100 19.68 -15.53 -38.73
C GLN A 100 20.23 -16.96 -38.59
N LEU A 101 20.07 -17.56 -37.41
CA LEU A 101 20.49 -18.94 -37.20
C LEU A 101 19.68 -19.95 -38.03
N GLU A 102 18.39 -19.72 -38.24
CA GLU A 102 17.56 -20.55 -39.11
C GLU A 102 17.99 -20.47 -40.58
N GLU A 103 18.34 -19.29 -41.07
CA GLU A 103 18.92 -19.10 -42.40
C GLU A 103 20.25 -19.86 -42.55
N GLU A 104 21.20 -19.67 -41.63
CA GLU A 104 22.49 -20.36 -41.64
C GLU A 104 22.33 -21.90 -41.60
N VAL A 105 21.41 -22.40 -40.77
CA VAL A 105 21.11 -23.85 -40.70
C VAL A 105 20.50 -24.35 -42.01
N SER A 106 19.65 -23.56 -42.67
CA SER A 106 19.08 -23.91 -43.97
C SER A 106 20.18 -24.01 -45.04
N GLU A 107 21.06 -23.02 -45.11
CA GLU A 107 22.21 -23.02 -46.03
C GLU A 107 23.13 -24.22 -45.79
N LEU A 108 23.46 -24.52 -44.53
CA LEU A 108 24.28 -25.69 -44.18
C LEU A 108 23.61 -27.00 -44.57
N ARG A 109 22.28 -27.11 -44.44
CA ARG A 109 21.52 -28.30 -44.88
C ARG A 109 21.55 -28.45 -46.40
N GLU A 110 21.45 -27.37 -47.17
CA GLU A 110 21.58 -27.43 -48.62
C GLU A 110 22.99 -27.86 -49.05
N ILE A 111 24.03 -27.29 -48.44
CA ILE A 111 25.42 -27.68 -48.71
C ILE A 111 25.65 -29.18 -48.42
N LEU A 112 25.12 -29.68 -47.30
CA LEU A 112 25.21 -31.10 -46.95
C LEU A 112 24.49 -31.97 -47.98
N LYS A 113 23.28 -31.58 -48.39
CA LYS A 113 22.51 -32.30 -49.40
C LYS A 113 23.24 -32.36 -50.75
N GLU A 114 23.81 -31.25 -51.21
CA GLU A 114 24.62 -31.21 -52.44
C GLU A 114 25.90 -32.07 -52.33
N ARG A 115 26.47 -32.19 -51.14
CA ARG A 115 27.65 -33.03 -50.89
C ARG A 115 27.28 -34.52 -50.97
N ASP A 116 26.17 -34.90 -50.35
CA ASP A 116 25.66 -36.28 -50.38
C ASP A 116 25.30 -36.70 -51.82
N GLU A 117 24.65 -35.81 -52.59
CA GLU A 117 24.33 -36.06 -54.00
C GLU A 117 25.56 -36.16 -54.91
N ARG A 118 26.67 -35.49 -54.56
CA ARG A 118 27.96 -35.63 -55.26
C ARG A 118 28.71 -36.90 -54.86
N GLY A 119 28.58 -37.34 -53.61
CA GLY A 119 29.17 -38.59 -53.11
C GLY A 119 28.53 -39.85 -53.66
N GLN A 120 27.26 -39.80 -54.08
CA GLN A 120 26.55 -40.94 -54.70
C GLN A 120 26.83 -41.11 -56.21
N ARG A 121 27.52 -40.17 -56.86
CA ARG A 121 27.82 -40.21 -58.31
C ARG A 121 29.17 -40.86 -58.64
N TYR A 122 29.91 -41.33 -57.64
CA TYR A 122 31.15 -42.10 -57.75
C TYR A 122 30.97 -43.47 -57.10
#